data_AF-A0A9P3HA15-F1
#
_entry.id   AF-A0A9P3HA15-F1
#
_cell.length_a   1.000
_cell.length_b   1.000
_cell.length_c   1.000
_cell.angle_alpha   90.00
_cell.angle_beta   90.00
_cell.angle_gamma   90.00
#
_symmetry.space_group_name_H-M   'P 1'
#
loop_
_entity.id
_entity.type
_entity.pdbx_description
1 polymer ?
#
loop_
_entity_poly.entity_id
_entity_poly.type
_entity_poly.pdbx_seq_one_letter_code
_entity_poly.pdbx_strand_id
1 'polypeptide(L)'
;MLLKAACVSLHTLALVLSIRPPASSTTKEKSDKVKDEGWFSTIMIKMMPRFGQTAAIVATALYVLLMARGVIPGELQTWQALATAIGVLGYALRAWSFKTLDRFFTYSLTIRPGHRLVQDGPYRLLLHPSYTGLMMTGISYIFLMGSGGYWTYLVKPLMPLPIPGALLTLGGLVLSVGLTIFRVQGEEAMLEQHFGKEFKDYASTRWRFVPYVI
;
A
#
# COMPACT_ATOMS: atom_id res chain seq x y z
N MET A 1 2.86 26.66 6.71
CA MET A 1 3.33 26.18 5.39
C MET A 1 4.35 25.04 5.50
N LEU A 2 5.53 25.27 6.09
CA LEU A 2 6.61 24.26 6.16
C LEU A 2 6.17 22.93 6.80
N LEU A 3 5.42 22.99 7.90
CA LEU A 3 4.95 21.79 8.59
C LEU A 3 4.02 20.93 7.72
N LYS A 4 3.08 21.57 6.99
CA LYS A 4 2.19 20.87 6.06
C LYS A 4 2.95 20.25 4.90
N ALA A 5 3.90 20.99 4.32
CA ALA A 5 4.77 20.45 3.27
C ALA A 5 5.55 19.22 3.78
N ALA A 6 6.13 19.29 4.98
CA ALA A 6 6.83 18.17 5.60
C ALA A 6 5.90 16.97 5.83
N CYS A 7 4.67 17.17 6.32
CA CYS A 7 3.69 16.10 6.51
C CYS A 7 3.35 15.38 5.19
N VAL A 8 3.00 16.14 4.14
CA VAL A 8 2.66 15.55 2.84
C VAL A 8 3.87 14.83 2.25
N SER A 9 5.06 15.44 2.28
CA SER A 9 6.28 14.81 1.77
C SER A 9 6.68 13.54 2.54
N LEU A 10 6.55 13.55 3.87
CA LEU A 10 6.82 12.39 4.72
C LEU A 10 5.85 11.24 4.41
N HIS A 11 4.56 11.55 4.22
CA HIS A 11 3.56 10.56 3.86
C HIS A 11 3.86 9.95 2.48
N THR A 12 4.20 10.78 1.50
CA THR A 12 4.58 10.31 0.16
C THR A 12 5.82 9.42 0.22
N LEU A 13 6.81 9.79 1.04
CA LEU A 13 7.98 8.95 1.28
C LEU A 13 7.58 7.60 1.88
N ALA A 14 6.72 7.59 2.91
CA ALA A 14 6.21 6.36 3.51
C ALA A 14 5.48 5.47 2.48
N LEU A 15 4.65 6.05 1.60
CA LEU A 15 3.98 5.34 0.52
C LEU A 15 4.95 4.77 -0.51
N VAL A 16 5.97 5.54 -0.90
CA VAL A 16 6.98 5.07 -1.87
C VAL A 16 7.77 3.91 -1.27
N LEU A 17 8.22 4.05 -0.02
CA LEU A 17 8.98 3.01 0.68
C LEU A 17 8.14 1.76 0.96
N SER A 18 6.83 1.90 1.21
CA SER A 18 5.94 0.76 1.46
C SER A 18 5.82 -0.15 0.23
N ILE A 19 5.92 0.41 -0.97
CA ILE A 19 5.84 -0.35 -2.22
C ILE A 19 7.21 -0.95 -2.62
N ARG A 20 8.32 -0.48 -2.04
CA ARG A 20 9.66 -1.01 -2.35
C ARG A 20 9.93 -2.30 -1.56
N PRO A 21 10.25 -3.41 -2.23
CA PRO A 21 10.52 -4.66 -1.55
C PRO A 21 11.87 -4.60 -0.79
N PRO A 22 12.04 -5.38 0.30
CA PRO A 22 13.30 -5.48 1.02
C PRO A 22 14.39 -6.10 0.11
N ALA A 23 15.64 -5.67 0.28
CA ALA A 23 16.76 -6.13 -0.55
C ALA A 23 16.90 -7.66 -0.59
N SER A 24 16.63 -8.35 0.53
CA SER A 24 16.69 -9.82 0.64
C SER A 24 15.74 -10.55 -0.31
N SER A 25 14.65 -9.90 -0.74
CA SER A 25 13.70 -10.48 -1.68
C SER A 25 14.15 -10.44 -3.15
N THR A 26 15.17 -9.64 -3.48
CA THR A 26 15.65 -9.45 -4.86
C THR A 26 16.69 -10.48 -5.30
N THR A 27 17.18 -11.29 -4.37
CA THR A 27 18.10 -12.40 -4.63
C THR A 27 17.40 -13.45 -5.48
N LYS A 28 17.92 -13.70 -6.70
CA LYS A 28 17.40 -14.70 -7.63
C LYS A 28 17.68 -16.11 -7.11
N GLU A 29 16.83 -16.61 -6.23
CA GLU A 29 16.75 -18.05 -5.93
C GLU A 29 15.83 -18.75 -6.93
N LYS A 30 16.12 -20.02 -7.21
CA LYS A 30 15.30 -20.89 -8.05
C LYS A 30 13.98 -21.12 -7.30
N SER A 31 12.92 -20.44 -7.71
CA SER A 31 11.60 -20.52 -7.08
C SER A 31 10.59 -21.12 -8.05
N ASP A 32 9.75 -22.03 -7.57
CA ASP A 32 8.66 -22.57 -8.37
C ASP A 32 7.59 -21.48 -8.53
N LYS A 33 7.57 -20.87 -9.72
CA LYS A 33 6.51 -19.93 -10.07
C LYS A 33 5.21 -20.72 -10.19
N VAL A 34 4.24 -20.41 -9.33
CA VAL A 34 2.88 -20.92 -9.49
C VAL A 34 2.27 -20.25 -10.74
N LYS A 35 1.97 -21.08 -11.76
CA LYS A 35 1.24 -20.85 -13.03
C LYS A 35 1.25 -19.44 -13.65
N ASP A 36 1.77 -19.37 -14.88
CA ASP A 36 1.69 -18.27 -15.87
C ASP A 36 1.23 -16.90 -15.35
N GLU A 37 2.21 -16.04 -15.03
CA GLU A 37 1.98 -14.60 -14.92
C GLU A 37 1.61 -14.06 -16.32
N GLY A 38 0.34 -14.21 -16.72
CA GLY A 38 -0.19 -13.58 -17.92
C GLY A 38 0.10 -12.07 -17.93
N TRP A 39 -0.01 -11.43 -19.09
CA TRP A 39 0.32 -10.01 -19.28
C TRP A 39 -0.33 -9.08 -18.23
N PHE A 40 -1.54 -9.41 -17.78
CA PHE A 40 -2.26 -8.72 -16.70
C PHE A 40 -1.51 -8.73 -15.36
N SER A 41 -0.94 -9.88 -14.97
CA SER A 41 -0.12 -10.01 -13.76
C SER A 41 1.15 -9.17 -13.84
N THR A 42 1.83 -9.16 -15.00
CA THR A 42 3.02 -8.33 -15.20
C THR A 42 2.72 -6.83 -15.07
N ILE A 43 1.62 -6.35 -15.65
CA ILE A 43 1.19 -4.97 -15.51
C ILE A 43 0.89 -4.64 -14.04
N MET A 44 0.08 -5.46 -13.38
CA MET A 44 -0.38 -5.23 -12.00
C MET A 44 0.76 -5.31 -10.96
N ILE A 45 1.71 -6.22 -11.16
CA ILE A 45 2.77 -6.53 -10.19
C ILE A 45 4.00 -5.64 -10.41
N LYS A 46 4.41 -5.40 -11.66
CA LYS A 46 5.71 -4.76 -11.94
C LYS A 46 5.61 -3.33 -12.43
N MET A 47 4.55 -2.99 -13.18
CA MET A 47 4.42 -1.67 -13.82
C MET A 47 3.56 -0.73 -12.98
N MET A 48 2.37 -1.17 -12.56
CA MET A 48 1.40 -0.33 -11.87
C MET A 48 1.91 0.26 -10.54
N PRO A 49 2.66 -0.47 -9.69
CA PRO A 49 3.19 0.10 -8.46
C PRO A 49 4.24 1.18 -8.73
N ARG A 50 5.08 1.00 -9.77
CA ARG A 50 6.07 2.02 -10.18
C ARG A 50 5.41 3.26 -10.74
N PHE A 51 4.40 3.08 -11.59
CA PHE A 51 3.61 4.19 -12.10
C PHE A 51 2.91 4.95 -10.95
N GLY A 52 2.31 4.23 -10.00
CA GLY A 52 1.68 4.80 -8.82
C GLY A 52 2.66 5.58 -7.94
N GLN A 53 3.87 5.06 -7.71
CA GLN A 53 4.93 5.77 -6.98
C GLN A 53 5.33 7.08 -7.68
N THR A 54 5.60 7.03 -8.98
CA THR A 54 5.98 8.22 -9.76
C THR A 54 4.84 9.24 -9.74
N ALA A 55 3.60 8.80 -9.96
CA ALA A 55 2.43 9.66 -9.90
C ALA A 55 2.27 10.31 -8.51
N ALA A 56 2.47 9.56 -7.43
CA ALA A 56 2.40 10.10 -6.07
C ALA A 56 3.48 11.15 -5.79
N ILE A 57 4.72 10.91 -6.23
CA ILE A 57 5.83 11.87 -6.11
C ILE A 57 5.51 13.16 -6.87
N VAL A 58 5.08 13.04 -8.14
CA VAL A 58 4.73 14.20 -8.98
C VAL A 58 3.55 14.96 -8.37
N ALA A 59 2.50 14.25 -7.96
CA ALA A 59 1.33 14.85 -7.32
C ALA A 59 1.71 15.63 -6.06
N THR A 60 2.60 15.08 -5.24
CA THR A 60 3.09 15.73 -4.02
C THR A 60 3.94 16.96 -4.33
N ALA A 61 4.85 16.85 -5.31
CA ALA A 61 5.68 17.98 -5.72
C ALA A 61 4.83 19.15 -6.23
N LEU A 62 3.81 18.85 -7.05
CA LEU A 62 2.85 19.84 -7.54
C LEU A 62 2.03 20.43 -6.39
N TYR A 63 1.57 19.61 -5.44
CA TYR A 63 0.85 20.07 -4.26
C TYR A 63 1.68 21.06 -3.42
N VAL A 64 2.95 20.74 -3.17
CA VAL A 64 3.89 21.61 -2.44
C VAL A 64 4.18 22.90 -3.22
N LEU A 65 4.34 22.82 -4.54
CA LEU A 65 4.55 23.99 -5.39
C LEU A 65 3.34 24.94 -5.36
N LEU A 66 2.12 24.39 -5.43
CA LEU A 66 0.89 25.19 -5.36
C LEU A 66 0.68 25.81 -3.97
N MET A 67 1.09 25.12 -2.89
CA MET A 67 1.14 25.73 -1.55
C MET A 67 2.15 26.89 -1.50
N ALA A 68 3.34 26.72 -2.08
CA ALA A 68 4.37 27.77 -2.10
C ALA A 68 3.94 29.01 -2.91
N ARG A 69 3.06 28.83 -3.90
CA ARG A 69 2.44 29.91 -4.69
C ARG A 69 1.20 30.52 -4.04
N GLY A 70 0.81 30.07 -2.84
CA GLY A 70 -0.37 30.57 -2.14
C GLY A 70 -1.72 30.12 -2.72
N VAL A 71 -1.72 29.19 -3.69
CA VAL A 71 -2.95 28.64 -4.28
C VAL A 71 -3.64 27.68 -3.31
N ILE A 72 -2.84 26.86 -2.63
CA ILE A 72 -3.33 25.94 -1.59
C ILE A 72 -2.99 26.54 -0.22
N PRO A 73 -3.94 26.59 0.74
CA PRO A 73 -3.65 27.08 2.09
C PRO A 73 -2.51 26.31 2.74
N GLY A 74 -1.53 27.05 3.27
CA GLY A 74 -0.32 26.48 3.88
C GLY A 74 -0.51 26.01 5.34
N GLU A 75 -1.67 26.24 5.94
CA GLU A 75 -2.01 25.83 7.31
C GLU A 75 -2.22 24.32 7.38
N LEU A 76 -1.56 23.69 8.35
CA LEU A 76 -1.73 22.26 8.62
C LEU A 76 -3.00 22.06 9.45
N GLN A 77 -3.92 21.26 8.94
CA GLN A 77 -5.12 20.88 9.67
C GLN A 77 -4.87 19.61 10.48
N THR A 78 -5.52 19.47 11.64
CA THR A 78 -5.33 18.33 12.55
C THR A 78 -5.55 16.98 11.84
N TRP A 79 -6.56 16.88 10.98
CA TRP A 79 -6.83 15.65 10.23
C TRP A 79 -5.71 15.29 9.24
N GLN A 80 -4.97 16.29 8.71
CA GLN A 80 -3.83 16.05 7.82
C GLN A 80 -2.67 15.46 8.60
N ALA A 81 -2.40 15.97 9.79
CA ALA A 81 -1.41 15.41 10.70
C ALA A 81 -1.76 13.96 11.07
N LEU A 82 -3.03 13.69 11.39
CA LEU A 82 -3.52 12.34 11.70
C LEU A 82 -3.40 11.40 10.49
N ALA A 83 -3.77 11.86 9.29
CA ALA A 83 -3.63 11.07 8.06
C ALA A 83 -2.16 10.71 7.80
N THR A 84 -1.23 11.67 7.97
CA THR A 84 0.21 11.41 7.88
C THR A 84 0.67 10.41 8.94
N ALA A 85 0.25 10.55 10.19
CA ALA A 85 0.61 9.62 11.26
C ALA A 85 0.14 8.19 10.96
N ILE A 86 -1.12 8.02 10.53
CA ILE A 86 -1.66 6.73 10.08
C ILE A 86 -0.84 6.16 8.93
N GLY A 87 -0.46 7.00 7.97
CA GLY A 87 0.33 6.59 6.82
C GLY A 87 1.73 6.09 7.19
N VAL A 88 2.40 6.79 8.12
CA VAL A 88 3.71 6.42 8.65
C VAL A 88 3.63 5.14 9.49
N LEU A 89 2.61 5.00 10.35
CA LEU A 89 2.38 3.78 11.12
C LEU A 89 2.08 2.58 10.21
N GLY A 90 1.31 2.78 9.13
CA GLY A 90 1.09 1.77 8.11
C GLY A 90 2.39 1.30 7.46
N TYR A 91 3.28 2.24 7.13
CA TYR A 91 4.60 1.90 6.61
C TYR A 91 5.45 1.16 7.64
N ALA A 92 5.44 1.58 8.91
CA ALA A 92 6.18 0.90 9.97
C ALA A 92 5.72 -0.56 10.15
N LEU A 93 4.41 -0.81 10.15
CA LEU A 93 3.87 -2.18 10.20
C LEU A 93 4.32 -3.01 8.99
N ARG A 94 4.32 -2.42 7.81
CA ARG A 94 4.75 -3.10 6.59
C ARG A 94 6.25 -3.37 6.58
N ALA A 95 7.07 -2.43 7.03
CA ALA A 95 8.51 -2.60 7.19
C ALA A 95 8.83 -3.70 8.22
N TRP A 96 8.07 -3.79 9.32
CA TRP A 96 8.17 -4.88 10.28
C TRP A 96 7.81 -6.23 9.65
N SER A 97 6.76 -6.26 8.81
CA SER A 97 6.35 -7.46 8.08
C SER A 97 7.44 -7.93 7.10
N PHE A 98 8.04 -7.00 6.35
CA PHE A 98 9.18 -7.28 5.46
C PHE A 98 10.38 -7.85 6.22
N LYS A 99 10.73 -7.26 7.36
CA LYS A 99 11.83 -7.75 8.20
C LYS A 99 11.54 -9.14 8.79
N THR A 100 10.27 -9.43 9.08
CA THR A 100 9.87 -10.71 9.69
C THR A 100 9.83 -11.85 8.68
N LEU A 101 9.34 -11.59 7.47
CA LEU A 101 9.36 -12.57 6.37
C LEU A 101 10.78 -12.76 5.81
N ASP A 102 11.57 -11.69 5.79
CA ASP A 102 12.93 -11.65 5.26
C ASP A 102 13.08 -12.41 3.93
N ARG A 103 13.82 -13.53 3.91
CA ARG A 103 14.04 -14.32 2.69
C ARG A 103 12.76 -14.89 2.07
N PHE A 104 11.70 -15.10 2.85
CA PHE A 104 10.43 -15.65 2.35
C PHE A 104 9.54 -14.59 1.69
N PHE A 105 9.87 -13.30 1.81
CA PHE A 105 9.12 -12.26 1.13
C PHE A 105 9.30 -12.34 -0.39
N THR A 106 8.18 -12.42 -1.11
CA THR A 106 8.13 -12.39 -2.56
C THR A 106 7.04 -11.42 -3.01
N TYR A 107 7.36 -10.56 -4.00
CA TYR A 107 6.39 -9.60 -4.54
C TYR A 107 5.38 -10.28 -5.49
N SER A 108 5.83 -11.36 -6.14
CA SER A 108 5.00 -12.32 -6.86
C SER A 108 4.58 -13.44 -5.92
N LEU A 109 3.36 -13.95 -6.07
CA LEU A 109 2.88 -15.13 -5.33
C LEU A 109 3.76 -16.33 -5.72
N THR A 110 4.70 -16.67 -4.86
CA THR A 110 5.78 -17.62 -5.20
C THR A 110 6.24 -18.34 -3.96
N ILE A 111 6.33 -19.66 -4.06
CA ILE A 111 6.92 -20.53 -3.04
C ILE A 111 8.42 -20.61 -3.29
N ARG A 112 9.20 -20.42 -2.22
CA ARG A 112 10.66 -20.54 -2.25
C ARG A 112 11.09 -21.91 -1.73
N PRO A 113 12.28 -22.40 -2.09
CA PRO A 113 12.83 -23.60 -1.45
C PRO A 113 12.85 -23.45 0.08
N GLY A 114 12.29 -24.43 0.79
CA GLY A 114 12.19 -24.39 2.25
C GLY A 114 11.24 -23.33 2.80
N HIS A 115 10.24 -22.89 2.01
CA HIS A 115 9.19 -21.99 2.49
C HIS A 115 8.49 -22.61 3.71
N ARG A 116 8.31 -21.81 4.76
CA ARG A 116 7.57 -22.17 5.95
C ARG A 116 6.57 -21.08 6.29
N LEU A 117 5.49 -21.42 6.99
CA LEU A 117 4.58 -20.42 7.53
C LEU A 117 5.30 -19.63 8.62
N VAL A 118 5.58 -18.35 8.33
CA VAL A 118 6.17 -17.44 9.30
C VAL A 118 5.06 -17.00 10.25
N GLN A 119 5.20 -17.34 11.53
CA GLN A 119 4.23 -17.01 12.57
C GLN A 119 4.79 -16.01 13.58
N ASP A 120 5.95 -15.42 13.32
CA ASP A 120 6.65 -14.49 14.22
C ASP A 120 6.22 -13.02 14.01
N GLY A 121 6.63 -12.14 14.92
CA GLY A 121 6.41 -10.70 14.78
C GLY A 121 4.92 -10.34 14.60
N PRO A 122 4.54 -9.52 13.59
CA PRO A 122 3.16 -9.12 13.40
C PRO A 122 2.26 -10.26 12.90
N TYR A 123 2.86 -11.34 12.36
CA TYR A 123 2.15 -12.54 11.89
C TYR A 123 1.60 -13.40 13.04
N ARG A 124 2.00 -13.12 14.29
CA ARG A 124 1.39 -13.74 15.48
C ARG A 124 -0.08 -13.35 15.64
N LEU A 125 -0.44 -12.15 15.20
CA LEU A 125 -1.75 -11.54 15.41
C LEU A 125 -2.57 -11.48 14.12
N LEU A 126 -1.91 -11.06 13.02
CA LEU A 126 -2.57 -10.82 11.75
C LEU A 126 -2.12 -11.84 10.71
N LEU A 127 -3.04 -12.28 9.87
CA LEU A 127 -2.73 -13.14 8.72
C LEU A 127 -1.96 -12.34 7.66
N HIS A 128 -2.37 -11.08 7.44
CA HIS A 128 -1.86 -10.22 6.35
C HIS A 128 -1.34 -8.85 6.83
N PRO A 129 -0.45 -8.76 7.84
CA PRO A 129 -0.02 -7.46 8.42
C PRO A 129 0.65 -6.54 7.39
N SER A 130 1.34 -7.11 6.41
CA SER A 130 1.94 -6.36 5.30
C SER A 130 0.90 -5.62 4.46
N TYR A 131 -0.23 -6.27 4.16
CA TYR A 131 -1.33 -5.66 3.41
C TYR A 131 -2.11 -4.67 4.26
N THR A 132 -2.30 -4.94 5.56
CA THR A 132 -2.84 -3.96 6.50
C THR A 132 -2.02 -2.67 6.48
N GLY A 133 -0.69 -2.78 6.58
CA GLY A 133 0.20 -1.63 6.49
C GLY A 133 0.10 -0.89 5.15
N LEU A 134 -0.01 -1.63 4.04
CA LEU A 134 -0.21 -1.04 2.71
C LEU A 134 -1.54 -0.27 2.61
N MET A 135 -2.62 -0.83 3.11
CA MET A 135 -3.95 -0.19 3.12
C MET A 135 -3.93 1.07 3.99
N MET A 136 -3.34 1.00 5.19
CA MET A 136 -3.19 2.15 6.08
C MET A 136 -2.44 3.30 5.37
N THR A 137 -1.32 3.01 4.72
CA THR A 137 -0.54 4.04 4.00
C THR A 137 -1.24 4.55 2.75
N GLY A 138 -1.84 3.67 1.95
CA GLY A 138 -2.52 4.03 0.71
C GLY A 138 -3.81 4.82 0.91
N ILE A 139 -4.70 4.33 1.77
CA ILE A 139 -6.00 4.97 2.07
C ILE A 139 -5.79 6.37 2.64
N SER A 140 -4.90 6.49 3.63
CA SER A 140 -4.60 7.79 4.23
C SER A 140 -3.99 8.76 3.23
N TYR A 141 -3.15 8.30 2.29
CA TYR A 141 -2.58 9.15 1.24
C TYR A 141 -3.64 9.62 0.23
N ILE A 142 -4.50 8.70 -0.24
CA ILE A 142 -5.60 9.04 -1.15
C ILE A 142 -6.52 10.07 -0.51
N PHE A 143 -6.85 9.88 0.77
CA PHE A 143 -7.67 10.82 1.53
C PHE A 143 -6.96 12.18 1.71
N LEU A 144 -5.68 12.17 2.08
CA LEU A 144 -4.86 13.38 2.24
C LEU A 144 -4.86 14.23 0.96
N MET A 145 -4.61 13.60 -0.18
CA MET A 145 -4.53 14.30 -1.47
C MET A 145 -5.93 14.72 -1.95
N GLY A 146 -6.89 13.79 -1.95
CA GLY A 146 -8.26 14.04 -2.41
C GLY A 146 -8.95 15.16 -1.65
N SER A 147 -8.97 15.07 -0.32
CA SER A 147 -9.58 16.07 0.57
C SER A 147 -8.68 17.30 0.79
N GLY A 148 -7.39 17.19 0.52
CA GLY A 148 -6.42 18.29 0.67
C GLY A 148 -6.47 19.33 -0.45
N GLY A 149 -7.34 19.16 -1.45
CA GLY A 149 -7.54 20.09 -2.54
C GLY A 149 -6.84 19.69 -3.84
N TYR A 150 -6.27 18.49 -3.96
CA TYR A 150 -5.65 18.02 -5.20
C TYR A 150 -6.62 18.09 -6.40
N TRP A 151 -7.87 17.65 -6.21
CA TRP A 151 -8.89 17.80 -7.24
C TRP A 151 -9.16 19.26 -7.61
N THR A 152 -9.45 20.08 -6.61
CA THR A 152 -9.87 21.48 -6.78
C THR A 152 -8.80 22.34 -7.44
N TYR A 153 -7.54 22.19 -7.01
CA TYR A 153 -6.45 23.10 -7.38
C TYR A 153 -5.53 22.56 -8.48
N LEU A 154 -5.55 21.25 -8.75
CA LEU A 154 -4.70 20.64 -9.78
C LEU A 154 -5.51 19.98 -10.89
N VAL A 155 -6.37 19.01 -10.55
CA VAL A 155 -7.01 18.18 -11.58
C VAL A 155 -8.10 18.95 -12.33
N LYS A 156 -9.00 19.65 -11.63
CA LYS A 156 -10.11 20.39 -12.24
C LYS A 156 -9.65 21.48 -13.21
N PRO A 157 -8.60 22.30 -12.92
CA PRO A 157 -8.08 23.27 -13.89
C PRO A 157 -7.45 22.63 -15.14
N LEU A 158 -6.80 21.48 -15.00
CA LEU A 158 -6.15 20.78 -16.13
C LEU A 158 -7.16 19.98 -16.96
N MET A 159 -8.19 19.44 -16.32
CA MET A 159 -9.19 18.58 -16.92
C MET A 159 -10.57 18.89 -16.30
N PRO A 160 -11.33 19.83 -16.89
CA PRO A 160 -12.59 20.32 -16.32
C PRO A 160 -13.73 19.31 -16.52
N LEU A 161 -13.62 18.15 -15.88
CA LEU A 161 -14.68 17.13 -15.89
C LEU A 161 -15.81 17.51 -14.93
N PRO A 162 -17.07 17.14 -15.22
CA PRO A 162 -18.21 17.34 -14.33
C PRO A 162 -18.25 16.34 -13.17
N ILE A 163 -17.10 15.81 -12.75
CA ILE A 163 -17.01 14.78 -11.71
C ILE A 163 -16.60 15.45 -10.39
N PRO A 164 -17.35 15.27 -9.29
CA PRO A 164 -16.90 15.73 -7.98
C PRO A 164 -15.60 15.03 -7.56
N GLY A 165 -14.62 15.78 -7.05
CA GLY A 165 -13.35 15.21 -6.56
C GLY A 165 -13.52 14.16 -5.47
N ALA A 166 -14.59 14.26 -4.68
CA ALA A 166 -14.97 13.25 -3.70
C ALA A 166 -15.25 11.89 -4.35
N LEU A 167 -15.89 11.83 -5.52
CA LEU A 167 -16.16 10.58 -6.23
C LEU A 167 -14.88 9.94 -6.76
N LEU A 168 -13.92 10.73 -7.25
CA LEU A 168 -12.63 10.20 -7.68
C LEU A 168 -11.79 9.71 -6.50
N THR A 169 -11.85 10.42 -5.38
CA THR A 169 -11.22 9.97 -4.13
C THR A 169 -11.83 8.64 -3.69
N LEU A 170 -13.16 8.53 -3.68
CA LEU A 170 -13.87 7.30 -3.35
C LEU A 170 -13.54 6.17 -4.33
N GLY A 171 -13.53 6.44 -5.64
CA GLY A 171 -13.15 5.47 -6.66
C GLY A 171 -11.72 4.98 -6.49
N GLY A 172 -10.78 5.87 -6.16
CA GLY A 172 -9.40 5.51 -5.82
C GLY A 172 -9.30 4.64 -4.57
N LEU A 173 -10.08 4.94 -3.53
CA LEU A 173 -10.16 4.11 -2.32
C LEU A 173 -10.71 2.72 -2.62
N VAL A 174 -11.85 2.63 -3.31
CA VAL A 174 -12.48 1.35 -3.69
C VAL A 174 -11.53 0.52 -4.54
N LEU A 175 -10.87 1.13 -5.51
CA LEU A 175 -9.88 0.44 -6.34
C LEU A 175 -8.70 -0.07 -5.50
N SER A 176 -8.13 0.77 -4.64
CA SER A 176 -6.99 0.40 -3.80
C SER A 176 -7.31 -0.77 -2.85
N VAL A 177 -8.46 -0.71 -2.20
CA VAL A 177 -8.94 -1.78 -1.30
C VAL A 177 -9.27 -3.05 -2.09
N GLY A 178 -10.02 -2.93 -3.19
CA GLY A 178 -10.44 -4.07 -4.00
C GLY A 178 -9.26 -4.84 -4.60
N LEU A 179 -8.24 -4.13 -5.11
CA LEU A 179 -7.02 -4.74 -5.61
C LEU A 179 -6.23 -5.45 -4.50
N THR A 180 -6.21 -4.90 -3.30
CA THR A 180 -5.54 -5.52 -2.16
C THR A 180 -6.24 -6.82 -1.75
N ILE A 181 -7.57 -6.80 -1.65
CA ILE A 181 -8.38 -7.98 -1.33
C ILE A 181 -8.19 -9.06 -2.40
N PHE A 182 -8.24 -8.69 -3.68
CA PHE A 182 -8.02 -9.62 -4.78
C PHE A 182 -6.65 -10.31 -4.69
N ARG A 183 -5.59 -9.57 -4.35
CA ARG A 183 -4.26 -10.16 -4.15
C ARG A 183 -4.21 -11.10 -2.96
N VAL A 184 -4.82 -10.72 -1.84
CA VAL A 184 -4.88 -11.53 -0.63
C VAL A 184 -5.58 -12.86 -0.89
N GLN A 185 -6.69 -12.86 -1.63
CA GLN A 185 -7.37 -14.10 -2.02
C GLN A 185 -6.48 -15.02 -2.84
N GLY A 186 -5.70 -14.47 -3.79
CA GLY A 186 -4.72 -15.24 -4.54
C GLY A 186 -3.60 -15.81 -3.66
N GLU A 187 -3.14 -15.04 -2.67
CA GLU A 187 -2.12 -15.48 -1.72
C GLU A 187 -2.60 -16.61 -0.82
N GLU A 188 -3.79 -16.46 -0.23
CA GLU A 188 -4.37 -17.50 0.62
C GLU A 188 -4.63 -18.79 -0.17
N ALA A 189 -5.13 -18.70 -1.41
CA ALA A 189 -5.31 -19.88 -2.25
C ALA A 189 -3.99 -20.61 -2.56
N MET A 190 -2.91 -19.84 -2.80
CA MET A 190 -1.57 -20.38 -3.02
C MET A 190 -1.00 -21.02 -1.75
N LEU A 191 -1.16 -20.38 -0.59
CA LEU A 191 -0.73 -20.91 0.70
C LEU A 191 -1.53 -22.17 1.10
N GLU A 192 -2.84 -22.19 0.86
CA GLU A 192 -3.69 -23.35 1.10
C GLU A 192 -3.31 -24.52 0.18
N GLN A 193 -3.03 -24.26 -1.10
CA GLN A 193 -2.58 -25.29 -2.03
C GLN A 193 -1.24 -25.91 -1.60
N HIS A 194 -0.32 -25.10 -1.05
CA HIS A 194 1.01 -25.55 -0.68
C HIS A 194 1.07 -26.20 0.71
N PHE A 195 0.48 -25.57 1.73
CA PHE A 195 0.56 -25.98 3.14
C PHE A 195 -0.68 -26.75 3.62
N GLY A 196 -1.79 -26.73 2.87
CA GLY A 196 -3.00 -27.49 3.18
C GLY A 196 -3.55 -27.17 4.57
N LYS A 197 -3.61 -28.20 5.43
CA LYS A 197 -4.16 -28.10 6.78
C LYS A 197 -3.36 -27.15 7.69
N GLU A 198 -2.04 -27.12 7.54
CA GLU A 198 -1.17 -26.26 8.38
C GLU A 198 -1.56 -24.78 8.22
N PHE A 199 -1.85 -24.36 6.99
CA PHE A 199 -2.33 -23.00 6.73
C PHE A 199 -3.74 -22.75 7.27
N LYS A 200 -4.65 -23.72 7.21
CA LYS A 200 -6.01 -23.57 7.75
C LYS A 200 -5.99 -23.40 9.27
N ASP A 201 -5.23 -24.25 9.96
CA ASP A 201 -5.06 -24.19 11.41
C ASP A 201 -4.43 -22.85 11.80
N TYR A 202 -3.41 -22.41 11.06
CA TYR A 202 -2.80 -21.10 11.22
C TYR A 202 -3.82 -19.95 11.02
N ALA A 203 -4.55 -19.92 9.90
CA ALA A 203 -5.49 -18.86 9.56
C ALA A 203 -6.68 -18.77 10.53
N SER A 204 -7.14 -19.90 11.09
CA SER A 204 -8.30 -19.95 11.99
C SER A 204 -8.16 -19.17 13.30
N THR A 205 -6.92 -18.82 13.69
CA THR A 205 -6.61 -18.19 14.98
C THR A 205 -6.10 -16.76 14.85
N ARG A 206 -6.09 -16.20 13.64
CA ARG A 206 -5.58 -14.84 13.36
C ARG A 206 -6.62 -14.00 12.64
N TRP A 207 -6.57 -12.69 12.86
CA TRP A 207 -7.42 -11.75 12.12
C TRP A 207 -6.83 -11.50 10.73
N ARG A 208 -7.67 -11.39 9.70
CA ARG A 208 -7.17 -11.19 8.33
C ARG A 208 -6.42 -9.87 8.18
N PHE A 209 -7.02 -8.77 8.60
CA PHE A 209 -6.46 -7.43 8.40
C PHE A 209 -6.38 -6.59 9.67
N VAL A 210 -7.47 -6.48 10.42
CA VAL A 210 -7.57 -5.64 11.62
C VAL A 210 -8.10 -6.50 12.75
N PRO A 211 -7.57 -6.36 13.98
CA PRO A 211 -8.13 -7.07 15.13
C PRO A 211 -9.63 -6.85 15.23
N TYR A 212 -10.38 -7.92 15.53
CA TYR A 212 -11.84 -7.92 15.72
C TYR A 212 -12.70 -7.68 14.48
N VAL A 213 -12.10 -7.60 13.29
CA VAL A 213 -12.82 -7.60 12.00
C VAL A 213 -12.49 -8.90 11.28
N ILE A 214 -13.50 -9.77 11.13
CA ILE A 214 -13.40 -11.11 10.52
C ILE A 214 -13.61 -11.00 9.02
#